data_AF-A0A365K3Q1-F1
#
_entry.id   AF-A0A365K3Q1-F1
#
_cell.length_a   1.000
_cell.length_b   1.000
_cell.length_c   1.000
_cell.angle_alpha   90.00
_cell.angle_beta   90.00
_cell.angle_gamma   90.00
#
_symmetry.space_group_name_H-M   'P 1'
#
loop_
_entity.id
_entity.type
_entity.pdbx_description
1 polymer ?
#
loop_
_entity_poly.entity_id
_entity_poly.type
_entity_poly.pdbx_seq_one_letter_code
_entity_poly.pdbx_strand_id
1 'polypeptide(L)'
;MEKVTKEEIDEIKQLEESYNKQIMEIALYENKLSPPSVLPKYNKIKVDESKLYKQAVELLSVNSEVQNKDIAIELLKNISINSKSKFMRKIALEMLKEKWWDK
;
A
#
# COMPACT_ATOMS: atom_id res chain seq x y z
N MET A 1 18.30 5.61 -19.23
CA MET A 1 16.85 5.91 -19.19
C MET A 1 16.15 4.72 -19.80
N GLU A 2 15.80 3.73 -18.98
CA GLU A 2 14.90 2.66 -19.41
C GLU A 2 13.51 3.27 -19.63
N LYS A 3 12.95 3.02 -20.81
CA LYS A 3 11.62 3.51 -21.17
C LYS A 3 10.63 2.48 -20.66
N VAL A 4 9.73 2.89 -19.77
CA VAL A 4 8.57 2.08 -19.39
C VAL A 4 7.80 1.73 -20.65
N THR A 5 7.67 0.43 -20.88
CA THR A 5 7.07 -0.18 -22.05
C THR A 5 5.54 -0.18 -21.92
N LYS A 6 4.83 -0.27 -23.04
CA LYS A 6 3.36 -0.33 -23.03
C LYS A 6 2.85 -1.59 -22.32
N GLU A 7 3.61 -2.67 -22.37
CA GLU A 7 3.30 -3.93 -21.70
C GLU A 7 3.29 -3.75 -20.17
N GLU A 8 4.30 -3.08 -19.61
CA GLU A 8 4.35 -2.77 -18.17
C GLU A 8 3.17 -1.89 -17.72
N ILE A 9 2.73 -0.95 -18.57
CA ILE A 9 1.56 -0.10 -18.27
C ILE A 9 0.27 -0.91 -18.25
N ASP A 10 0.11 -1.86 -19.18
CA ASP A 10 -1.10 -2.68 -19.26
C ASP A 10 -1.12 -3.75 -18.16
N GLU A 11 0.03 -4.28 -17.74
CA GLU A 11 0.14 -5.14 -16.55
C GLU A 11 -0.26 -4.40 -15.27
N ILE A 12 0.18 -3.14 -15.10
CA ILE A 12 -0.21 -2.31 -13.95
C ILE A 12 -1.73 -2.08 -13.93
N LYS A 13 -2.36 -1.82 -15.08
CA LYS A 13 -3.83 -1.66 -15.15
C LYS A 13 -4.57 -2.93 -14.77
N GLN A 14 -4.10 -4.09 -15.25
CA GLN A 14 -4.72 -5.37 -14.91
C GLN A 14 -4.62 -5.67 -13.41
N LEU A 15 -3.50 -5.30 -12.79
CA LEU A 15 -3.32 -5.39 -11.34
C LEU A 15 -4.26 -4.46 -10.58
N GLU A 16 -4.44 -3.21 -11.04
CA GLU A 16 -5.40 -2.27 -10.45
C GLU A 16 -6.84 -2.78 -10.53
N GLU A 17 -7.26 -3.31 -11.67
CA GLU A 17 -8.59 -3.89 -11.86
C GLU A 17 -8.83 -5.11 -10.95
N SER A 18 -7.84 -6.01 -10.88
CA SER A 18 -7.88 -7.18 -10.01
C SER A 18 -7.98 -6.80 -8.53
N TYR A 19 -7.19 -5.81 -8.09
CA TYR A 19 -7.20 -5.31 -6.73
C TYR A 19 -8.55 -4.68 -6.35
N ASN A 20 -9.12 -3.86 -7.23
CA ASN A 20 -10.42 -3.23 -7.01
C ASN A 20 -11.55 -4.27 -6.89
N LYS A 21 -11.50 -5.34 -7.69
CA LYS A 21 -12.48 -6.44 -7.61
C LYS A 21 -12.40 -7.17 -6.28
N GLN A 22 -11.19 -7.46 -5.80
CA GLN A 22 -11.00 -8.13 -4.50
C GLN A 22 -11.49 -7.28 -3.33
N ILE A 23 -11.24 -5.96 -3.35
CA ILE A 23 -11.77 -5.04 -2.33
C ILE A 23 -13.31 -5.09 -2.31
N MET A 24 -13.94 -5.10 -3.49
CA MET A 24 -15.40 -5.14 -3.59
C MET A 24 -15.96 -6.46 -3.05
N GLU A 25 -15.33 -7.59 -3.36
CA GLU A 25 -15.71 -8.90 -2.82
C GLU A 25 -15.55 -8.97 -1.29
N ILE A 26 -14.48 -8.42 -0.74
CA ILE A 26 -14.28 -8.32 0.72
C ILE A 26 -15.35 -7.42 1.35
N ALA A 27 -15.62 -6.26 0.76
CA ALA A 27 -16.64 -5.33 1.26
C ALA A 27 -18.06 -5.93 1.23
N LEU A 28 -18.34 -6.80 0.26
CA LEU A 28 -19.59 -7.57 0.17
C LEU A 28 -19.63 -8.72 1.17
N TYR A 29 -18.51 -9.41 1.40
CA TYR A 29 -18.41 -10.53 2.34
C TYR A 29 -18.50 -10.08 3.81
N GLU A 30 -17.93 -8.92 4.14
CA GLU A 30 -17.99 -8.33 5.49
C GLU A 30 -19.38 -7.73 5.80
N ASN A 31 -20.21 -7.40 4.79
CA ASN A 31 -21.57 -6.89 4.95
C ASN A 31 -22.64 -7.95 4.64
N LYS A 32 -22.90 -8.89 5.56
CA LYS A 32 -24.13 -9.73 5.54
C LYS A 32 -25.44 -8.95 5.77
N LEU A 33 -25.51 -7.64 5.46
CA LEU A 33 -26.66 -6.78 5.69
C LEU A 33 -26.73 -5.69 4.60
N SER A 34 -27.66 -5.88 3.66
CA SER A 34 -28.23 -4.89 2.74
C SER A 34 -27.28 -4.19 1.75
N PRO A 35 -27.73 -3.91 0.51
CA PRO A 35 -26.94 -3.14 -0.45
C PRO A 35 -26.66 -1.75 0.15
N PRO A 36 -25.39 -1.32 0.27
CA PRO A 36 -25.08 -0.02 0.85
C PRO A 36 -25.45 1.05 -0.17
N SER A 37 -26.68 1.55 -0.07
CA SER A 37 -26.93 2.97 -0.29
C SER A 37 -26.02 3.71 0.69
N VAL A 38 -25.28 4.69 0.17
CA VAL A 38 -24.26 5.48 0.88
C VAL A 38 -22.90 4.78 1.05
N LEU A 39 -22.15 4.67 -0.05
CA LEU A 39 -20.70 4.82 0.04
C LEU A 39 -20.42 6.18 0.71
N PRO A 40 -19.81 6.25 1.90
CA PRO A 40 -19.29 7.52 2.36
C PRO A 40 -18.27 7.92 1.31
N LYS A 41 -18.46 9.09 0.69
CA LYS A 41 -17.50 9.71 -0.23
C LYS A 41 -16.11 9.43 0.35
N TYR A 42 -15.35 8.54 -0.30
CA TYR A 42 -13.95 8.33 0.00
C TYR A 42 -13.30 9.69 -0.23
N ASN A 43 -13.16 10.46 0.85
CA ASN A 43 -12.32 11.63 0.85
C ASN A 43 -10.97 11.09 0.45
N LYS A 44 -10.57 11.38 -0.80
CA LYS A 44 -9.27 11.06 -1.37
C LYS A 44 -8.25 11.29 -0.28
N ILE A 45 -7.73 10.21 0.30
CA ILE A 45 -6.62 10.31 1.23
C ILE A 45 -5.53 10.89 0.35
N LYS A 46 -5.26 12.19 0.48
CA LYS A 46 -4.17 12.85 -0.21
C LYS A 46 -2.89 12.29 0.41
N VAL A 47 -2.44 11.18 -0.15
CA VAL A 47 -1.11 10.65 0.09
C VAL A 47 -0.17 11.59 -0.64
N ASP A 48 0.75 12.20 0.10
CA ASP A 48 1.80 13.03 -0.47
C ASP A 48 2.89 12.11 -1.01
N GLU A 49 2.71 11.70 -2.27
CA GLU A 49 3.62 10.81 -3.00
C GLU A 49 5.05 11.38 -3.02
N SER A 50 5.20 12.70 -3.11
CA SER A 50 6.51 13.35 -3.13
C SER A 50 7.23 13.21 -1.79
N LYS A 51 6.49 13.33 -0.69
CA LYS A 51 7.05 13.13 0.65
C LYS A 51 7.49 11.68 0.88
N LEU A 52 6.67 10.71 0.46
CA LEU A 52 7.01 9.29 0.57
C LEU A 52 8.22 8.94 -0.32
N TYR A 53 8.25 9.47 -1.54
CA TYR A 53 9.39 9.28 -2.44
C TYR A 53 10.68 9.83 -1.85
N LYS A 54 10.67 11.04 -1.28
CA LYS A 54 11.84 11.62 -0.61
C LYS A 54 12.32 10.76 0.55
N GLN A 55 11.41 10.28 1.39
CA GLN A 55 11.77 9.39 2.50
C GLN A 55 12.35 8.06 2.02
N ALA A 56 11.81 7.48 0.95
CA ALA A 56 12.33 6.26 0.35
C ALA A 56 13.72 6.48 -0.26
N VAL A 57 13.93 7.59 -0.97
CA VAL A 57 15.23 7.95 -1.55
C VAL A 57 16.25 8.22 -0.44
N GLU A 58 15.88 8.92 0.63
CA GLU A 58 16.76 9.13 1.79
C GLU A 58 17.16 7.80 2.44
N LEU A 59 16.23 6.85 2.60
CA LEU A 59 16.53 5.50 3.11
C LEU A 59 17.44 4.71 2.17
N LEU A 60 17.22 4.80 0.85
CA LEU A 60 18.02 4.13 -0.18
C LEU A 60 19.42 4.74 -0.36
N SER A 61 19.57 6.03 -0.05
CA SER A 61 20.82 6.77 -0.25
C SER A 61 21.87 6.50 0.83
N VAL A 62 21.49 5.86 1.95
CA VAL A 62 22.35 5.73 3.14
C VAL A 62 23.09 4.38 3.21
N ASN A 63 22.75 3.39 2.39
CA ASN A 63 23.56 2.16 2.32
C ASN A 63 23.27 1.38 1.04
N SER A 64 24.29 1.15 0.21
CA SER A 64 24.20 0.25 -0.95
C SER A 64 24.00 -1.23 -0.55
N GLU A 65 23.95 -1.52 0.75
CA GLU A 65 23.76 -2.84 1.32
C GLU A 65 22.41 -3.01 2.04
N VAL A 66 21.55 -1.97 2.11
CA VAL A 66 20.23 -2.14 2.73
C VAL A 66 19.39 -3.03 1.82
N GLN A 67 19.09 -4.24 2.27
CA GLN A 67 18.23 -5.12 1.51
C GLN A 67 16.83 -4.50 1.46
N ASN A 68 16.14 -4.63 0.32
CA ASN A 68 14.75 -4.16 0.16
C ASN A 68 13.83 -4.60 1.32
N LYS A 69 14.16 -5.74 1.93
CA LYS A 69 13.57 -6.26 3.16
C LYS A 69 13.67 -5.29 4.34
N ASP A 70 14.86 -4.77 4.63
CA ASP A 70 15.09 -3.89 5.78
C ASP A 70 14.35 -2.55 5.58
N ILE A 71 14.32 -2.05 4.33
CA ILE A 71 13.53 -0.88 3.93
C ILE A 71 12.03 -1.11 4.15
N ALA A 72 11.51 -2.25 3.70
CA ALA A 72 10.10 -2.61 3.87
C ALA A 72 9.73 -2.72 5.35
N ILE A 73 10.59 -3.33 6.16
CA ILE A 73 10.41 -3.46 7.62
C ILE A 73 10.36 -2.07 8.27
N GLU A 74 11.29 -1.19 7.91
CA GLU A 74 11.40 0.14 8.52
C GLU A 74 10.23 1.07 8.14
N LEU A 75 9.78 1.01 6.88
CA LEU A 75 8.59 1.71 6.41
C LEU A 75 7.34 1.23 7.15
N LEU A 76 7.14 -0.07 7.28
CA LEU A 76 5.99 -0.62 7.99
C LEU A 76 6.02 -0.28 9.49
N LYS A 77 7.20 -0.30 10.13
CA LYS A 77 7.37 0.19 11.51
C LYS A 77 6.95 1.66 11.62
N ASN A 78 7.43 2.50 10.72
CA ASN A 78 7.10 3.93 10.72
C ASN A 78 5.58 4.14 10.56
N ILE A 79 4.93 3.45 9.62
CA ILE A 79 3.48 3.53 9.41
C ILE A 79 2.72 3.04 10.64
N SER A 80 3.16 1.97 11.28
CA SER A 80 2.50 1.39 12.46
C SER A 80 2.45 2.36 13.65
N ILE A 81 3.47 3.21 13.80
CA ILE A 81 3.62 4.14 14.92
C ILE A 81 3.03 5.52 14.56
N ASN A 82 3.40 6.05 13.39
CA ASN A 82 3.21 7.46 13.06
C ASN A 82 2.00 7.74 12.17
N SER A 83 1.37 6.71 11.59
CA SER A 83 0.21 6.95 10.72
C SER A 83 -0.96 7.51 11.51
N LYS A 84 -1.61 8.55 10.96
CA LYS A 84 -2.83 9.13 11.53
C LYS A 84 -4.05 8.22 11.35
N SER A 85 -3.99 7.26 10.42
CA SER A 85 -5.08 6.32 10.14
C SER A 85 -4.95 5.06 11.01
N LYS A 86 -5.97 4.80 11.83
CA LYS A 86 -6.04 3.57 12.65
C LYS A 86 -6.00 2.31 11.79
N PHE A 87 -6.62 2.36 10.61
CA PHE A 87 -6.61 1.27 9.64
C PHE A 87 -5.20 1.00 9.11
N MET A 88 -4.48 2.04 8.68
CA MET A 88 -3.11 1.91 8.19
C MET A 88 -2.16 1.40 9.27
N ARG A 89 -2.31 1.86 10.52
CA ARG A 89 -1.54 1.31 11.64
C ARG A 89 -1.78 -0.19 11.83
N LYS A 90 -3.05 -0.62 11.76
CA LYS A 90 -3.42 -2.04 11.90
C LYS A 90 -2.86 -2.89 10.76
N ILE A 91 -3.00 -2.44 9.51
CA ILE A 91 -2.43 -3.14 8.36
C ILE A 91 -0.91 -3.27 8.47
N ALA A 92 -0.23 -2.17 8.80
CA ALA A 92 1.23 -2.21 8.93
C ALA A 92 1.69 -3.20 10.00
N LEU A 93 0.95 -3.31 11.13
CA LEU A 93 1.23 -4.31 12.17
C LEU A 93 0.99 -5.75 11.68
N GLU A 94 -0.09 -6.02 10.96
CA GLU A 94 -0.34 -7.36 10.41
C GLU A 94 0.71 -7.74 9.36
N MET A 95 1.08 -6.81 8.46
CA MET A 95 2.14 -7.05 7.46
C MET A 95 3.51 -7.28 8.12
N LEU A 96 3.80 -6.60 9.24
CA LEU A 96 4.99 -6.84 10.05
C LEU A 96 4.98 -8.25 10.66
N LYS A 97 3.83 -8.68 11.18
CA LYS A 97 3.66 -10.00 11.80
C LYS A 97 3.75 -11.14 10.79
N GLU A 98 3.16 -10.96 9.61
CA GLU A 98 3.18 -11.94 8.53
C GLU A 98 4.51 -12.00 7.78
N LYS A 99 5.44 -11.08 8.05
CA LYS A 99 6.68 -10.90 7.28
C LYS A 99 6.39 -10.84 5.77
N TRP A 100 5.47 -9.96 5.38
CA TRP A 100 4.97 -9.89 4.01
C TRP A 100 6.08 -9.75 2.94
N TRP A 101 7.22 -9.16 3.30
CA TRP A 101 8.41 -9.03 2.46
C TRP A 101 9.19 -10.34 2.21
N ASP A 102 8.85 -11.45 2.87
CA ASP A 102 9.43 -12.77 2.67
C ASP A 102 8.53 -13.69 1.80
N LYS A 103 7.39 -13.17 1.28
CA LYS A 103 6.52 -13.86 0.32
C LYS A 103 6.96 -13.56 -1.11
#